data_AF-C5T1X7-F1
#
_entry.id   AF-C5T1X7-F1
#
_cell.length_a   1.000
_cell.length_b   1.000
_cell.length_c   1.000
_cell.angle_alpha   90.00
_cell.angle_beta   90.00
_cell.angle_gamma   90.00
#
_symmetry.space_group_name_H-M   'P 1'
#
loop_
_entity.id
_entity.type
_entity.pdbx_description
1 polymer ?
#
loop_
_entity_poly.entity_id
_entity_poly.type
_entity_poly.pdbx_seq_one_letter_code
_entity_poly.pdbx_strand_id
1 'polypeptide(L)'
;MTKDKRLFITICTYRTLIVLGVIACLLVPMVGCTVVPASTARSACELLQIASAEADMAPAWYVEAGDLLESCGRKGAKSEAATRACFAEARNGYRDSKECEAAP
;
A
#
# COMPACT_ATOMS: atom_id res chain seq x y z
N MET A 1 4.06 -14.86 24.08
CA MET A 1 5.54 -14.75 24.18
C MET A 1 6.15 -15.16 22.85
N THR A 2 7.23 -14.47 22.42
CA THR A 2 8.06 -14.66 21.20
C THR A 2 7.67 -13.94 19.90
N LYS A 3 7.75 -12.60 19.84
CA LYS A 3 8.02 -11.88 18.55
C LYS A 3 8.78 -10.54 18.67
N ASP A 4 9.40 -10.21 19.80
CA ASP A 4 10.10 -8.92 19.99
C ASP A 4 11.64 -8.97 19.86
N LYS A 5 12.24 -10.16 19.79
CA LYS A 5 13.71 -10.28 19.90
C LYS A 5 14.48 -9.99 18.60
N ARG A 6 13.80 -9.95 17.45
CA ARG A 6 14.43 -9.70 16.14
C ARG A 6 14.50 -8.21 15.75
N LEU A 7 13.60 -7.37 16.28
CA LEU A 7 13.55 -5.94 15.95
C LEU A 7 14.62 -5.13 16.71
N PHE A 8 14.94 -5.53 17.95
CA PHE A 8 15.94 -4.84 18.78
C PHE A 8 17.39 -5.03 18.32
N ILE A 9 17.74 -6.20 17.78
CA ILE A 9 19.12 -6.51 17.35
C ILE A 9 19.52 -5.72 16.08
N THR A 10 18.57 -5.45 15.17
CA THR A 10 18.80 -4.63 13.97
C THR A 10 18.97 -3.14 14.29
N ILE A 11 18.34 -2.63 15.36
CA ILE A 11 18.48 -1.22 15.78
C ILE A 11 19.84 -0.97 16.46
N CYS A 12 20.38 -1.95 17.19
CA CYS A 12 21.65 -1.83 17.94
C CYS A 12 22.92 -1.79 17.07
N THR A 13 22.92 -2.36 15.86
CA THR A 13 24.05 -2.26 14.92
C THR A 13 24.16 -0.88 14.29
N TYR A 14 23.07 -0.10 14.30
CA TYR A 14 22.96 1.17 13.59
C TYR A 14 23.74 2.30 14.29
N ARG A 15 23.81 2.30 15.63
CA ARG A 15 24.46 3.38 16.41
C ARG A 15 25.98 3.43 16.24
N THR A 16 26.64 2.31 15.95
CA THR A 16 28.10 2.22 15.79
C THR A 16 28.55 2.48 14.34
N LEU A 17 27.67 2.25 13.35
CA LEU A 17 27.94 2.49 11.93
C LEU A 17 27.68 3.95 11.51
N ILE A 18 26.81 4.68 12.22
CA ILE A 18 26.50 6.09 11.91
C ILE A 18 27.74 7.00 12.00
N VAL A 19 28.67 6.76 12.92
CA VAL A 19 29.84 7.63 13.12
C VAL A 19 30.87 7.49 12.00
N LEU A 20 30.96 6.31 11.36
CA LEU A 20 31.85 6.05 10.22
C LEU A 20 31.21 6.39 8.86
N GLY A 21 29.87 6.47 8.79
CA GLY A 21 29.14 6.76 7.55
C GLY A 21 29.11 8.23 7.12
N VAL A 22 29.42 9.18 8.01
CA VAL A 22 29.39 10.63 7.69
C VAL A 22 30.42 11.01 6.62
N ILE A 23 31.52 10.27 6.50
CA ILE A 23 32.59 10.53 5.51
C ILE A 23 32.26 9.91 4.14
N ALA A 24 31.33 8.94 4.06
CA ALA A 24 30.88 8.35 2.79
C ALA A 24 29.74 9.15 2.12
N CYS A 25 29.35 10.30 2.69
CA CYS A 25 28.17 11.08 2.30
C CYS A 25 28.38 12.02 1.08
N LEU A 26 29.47 11.88 0.33
CA LEU A 26 29.80 12.79 -0.77
C LEU A 26 29.67 12.19 -2.18
N LEU A 27 29.42 10.88 -2.35
CA LEU A 27 29.49 10.25 -3.68
C LEU A 27 28.50 9.09 -3.94
N VAL A 28 27.20 9.24 -3.67
CA VAL A 28 26.19 8.34 -4.28
C VAL A 28 24.94 9.12 -4.73
N PRO A 29 24.71 9.28 -6.04
CA PRO A 29 23.48 9.83 -6.58
C PRO A 29 22.37 8.76 -6.62
N MET A 30 21.13 9.19 -6.38
CA MET A 30 19.88 8.55 -6.82
C MET A 30 19.61 7.08 -6.41
N VAL A 31 19.30 6.79 -5.14
CA VAL A 31 18.09 6.05 -4.71
C VAL A 31 17.88 6.38 -3.23
N GLY A 32 17.07 7.39 -2.92
CA GLY A 32 16.73 7.67 -1.53
C GLY A 32 15.73 6.64 -1.02
N CYS A 33 16.12 5.80 -0.06
CA CYS A 33 15.16 5.23 0.88
C CYS A 33 14.57 6.41 1.67
N THR A 34 13.54 7.06 1.14
CA THR A 34 12.81 8.06 1.89
C THR A 34 12.17 7.34 3.07
N VAL A 35 12.68 7.60 4.27
CA VAL A 35 12.07 7.10 5.50
C VAL A 35 10.77 7.89 5.65
N VAL A 36 9.68 7.34 5.12
CA VAL A 36 8.35 7.94 5.21
C VAL A 36 7.86 7.73 6.65
N PRO A 37 7.54 8.79 7.40
CA PRO A 37 6.94 8.64 8.72
C PRO A 37 5.68 7.77 8.65
N ALA A 38 5.49 6.87 9.61
CA ALA A 38 4.32 5.98 9.63
C ALA A 38 2.98 6.74 9.62
N SER A 39 2.94 7.97 10.15
CA SER A 39 1.77 8.86 10.09
C SER A 39 1.41 9.26 8.67
N THR A 40 2.40 9.64 7.85
CA THR A 40 2.18 9.99 6.43
C THR A 40 1.71 8.80 5.60
N ALA A 41 2.24 7.59 5.87
CA ALA A 41 1.74 6.37 5.21
C ALA A 41 0.27 6.09 5.58
N ARG A 42 -0.11 6.28 6.84
CA ARG A 42 -1.49 6.08 7.30
C ARG A 42 -2.46 7.08 6.65
N SER A 43 -2.11 8.36 6.60
CA SER A 43 -2.93 9.37 5.92
C SER A 43 -3.06 9.10 4.42
N ALA A 44 -2.01 8.59 3.77
CA ALA A 44 -2.10 8.19 2.37
C ALA A 44 -3.09 7.03 2.14
N CYS A 45 -3.09 6.02 3.01
CA CYS A 45 -4.07 4.93 2.96
C CYS A 45 -5.51 5.42 3.16
N GLU A 46 -5.73 6.40 4.03
CA GLU A 46 -7.04 7.01 4.25
C GLU A 46 -7.54 7.76 3.02
N LEU A 47 -6.67 8.58 2.41
CA LEU A 47 -6.99 9.27 1.15
C LEU A 47 -7.26 8.29 0.01
N LEU A 48 -6.48 7.21 -0.09
CA LEU A 48 -6.70 6.16 -1.08
C LEU A 48 -8.05 5.48 -0.88
N GLN A 49 -8.45 5.23 0.36
CA GLN A 49 -9.76 4.67 0.66
C GLN A 49 -10.89 5.60 0.18
N ILE A 50 -10.79 6.90 0.45
CA ILE A 50 -11.77 7.89 -0.01
C ILE A 50 -11.81 7.94 -1.54
N ALA A 51 -10.65 8.08 -2.18
CA ALA A 51 -10.54 8.09 -3.63
C ALA A 51 -11.16 6.83 -4.26
N SER A 52 -10.93 5.67 -3.64
CA SER A 52 -11.50 4.41 -4.13
C SER A 52 -13.00 4.30 -3.99
N ALA A 53 -13.60 5.06 -3.06
CA ALA A 53 -15.03 5.08 -2.80
C ALA A 53 -15.77 6.09 -3.67
N GLU A 54 -15.14 7.21 -4.00
CA GLU A 54 -15.79 8.34 -4.68
C GLU A 54 -15.51 8.39 -6.18
N ALA A 55 -14.33 7.92 -6.61
CA ALA A 55 -13.93 8.05 -8.01
C ALA A 55 -14.45 6.89 -8.87
N ASP A 56 -14.87 7.22 -10.09
CA ASP A 56 -15.05 6.28 -11.20
C ASP A 56 -13.71 6.14 -11.93
N MET A 57 -13.02 5.02 -11.72
CA MET A 57 -11.67 4.77 -12.27
C MET A 57 -11.62 3.52 -13.13
N ALA A 58 -10.50 3.34 -13.84
CA ALA A 58 -10.23 2.13 -14.61
C ALA A 58 -10.30 0.87 -13.71
N PRO A 59 -10.77 -0.28 -14.22
CA PRO A 59 -10.89 -1.51 -13.43
C PRO A 59 -9.60 -1.93 -12.71
N ALA A 60 -8.46 -1.85 -13.39
CA ALA A 60 -7.15 -2.19 -12.85
C ALA A 60 -6.77 -1.32 -11.63
N TRP A 61 -7.20 -0.06 -11.62
CA TRP A 61 -6.91 0.86 -10.52
C TRP A 61 -7.58 0.41 -9.22
N TYR A 62 -8.82 -0.10 -9.28
CA TYR A 62 -9.49 -0.61 -8.08
C TYR A 62 -8.76 -1.81 -7.49
N VAL A 63 -8.32 -2.76 -8.32
CA VAL A 63 -7.59 -3.95 -7.87
C VAL A 63 -6.31 -3.57 -7.14
N GLU A 64 -5.51 -2.68 -7.73
CA GLU A 64 -4.26 -2.21 -7.13
C GLU A 64 -4.50 -1.40 -5.84
N ALA A 65 -5.57 -0.58 -5.81
CA ALA A 65 -5.97 0.13 -4.59
C ALA A 65 -6.38 -0.85 -3.46
N GLY A 66 -7.08 -1.93 -3.78
CA GLY A 66 -7.45 -2.98 -2.83
C GLY A 66 -6.23 -3.69 -2.23
N ASP A 67 -5.24 -4.02 -3.07
CA ASP A 67 -3.97 -4.61 -2.64
C ASP A 67 -3.23 -3.70 -1.65
N LEU A 68 -3.15 -2.41 -1.99
CA LEU A 68 -2.50 -1.42 -1.14
C LEU A 68 -3.27 -1.21 0.17
N LEU A 69 -4.60 -1.14 0.13
CA LEU A 69 -5.43 -1.01 1.33
C LEU A 69 -5.35 -2.22 2.28
N GLU A 70 -5.22 -3.44 1.75
CA GLU A 70 -4.93 -4.61 2.58
C GLU A 70 -3.56 -4.52 3.25
N SER A 71 -2.55 -4.04 2.53
CA SER A 71 -1.22 -3.78 3.12
C SER A 71 -1.27 -2.70 4.21
N CYS A 72 -2.21 -1.75 4.10
CA CYS A 72 -2.53 -0.76 5.13
C CYS A 72 -3.33 -1.33 6.33
N GLY A 73 -3.71 -2.61 6.29
CA GLY A 73 -4.41 -3.32 7.36
C GLY A 73 -5.94 -3.35 7.23
N ARG A 74 -6.52 -2.91 6.09
CA ARG A 74 -7.96 -2.95 5.83
C ARG A 74 -8.35 -4.34 5.33
N LYS A 75 -8.85 -5.18 6.24
CA LYS A 75 -9.27 -6.55 5.90
C LYS A 75 -10.40 -6.55 4.87
N GLY A 76 -10.33 -7.42 3.87
CA GLY A 76 -11.35 -7.54 2.83
C GLY A 76 -11.29 -6.44 1.78
N ALA A 77 -10.27 -5.56 1.80
CA ALA A 77 -10.16 -4.51 0.80
C ALA A 77 -9.91 -5.07 -0.61
N LYS A 78 -9.23 -6.23 -0.74
CA LYS A 78 -9.05 -6.89 -2.04
C LYS A 78 -10.36 -7.43 -2.62
N SER A 79 -11.21 -8.05 -1.81
CA SER A 79 -12.50 -8.56 -2.31
C SER A 79 -13.44 -7.42 -2.69
N GLU A 80 -13.54 -6.39 -1.85
CA GLU A 80 -14.32 -5.18 -2.15
C GLU A 80 -13.82 -4.48 -3.43
N ALA A 81 -12.50 -4.37 -3.60
CA ALA A 81 -11.88 -3.83 -4.80
C ALA A 81 -12.17 -4.68 -6.05
N ALA A 82 -12.14 -6.00 -5.95
CA ALA A 82 -12.47 -6.90 -7.05
C ALA A 82 -13.93 -6.70 -7.51
N THR A 83 -14.86 -6.56 -6.57
CA THR A 83 -16.27 -6.26 -6.88
C THR A 83 -16.40 -4.91 -7.58
N ARG A 84 -15.70 -3.86 -7.11
CA ARG A 84 -15.71 -2.55 -7.78
C ARG A 84 -15.07 -2.58 -9.17
N ALA A 85 -13.98 -3.32 -9.34
CA ALA A 85 -13.36 -3.54 -10.65
C ALA A 85 -14.34 -4.23 -11.60
N CYS A 86 -15.09 -5.23 -11.13
CA CYS A 86 -16.12 -5.90 -11.92
C CYS A 86 -17.21 -4.91 -12.38
N PHE A 87 -17.74 -4.07 -11.48
CA PHE A 87 -18.71 -3.05 -11.86
C PHE A 87 -18.13 -2.01 -12.83
N ALA A 88 -16.84 -1.68 -12.71
CA ALA A 88 -16.16 -0.84 -13.69
C ALA A 88 -16.03 -1.51 -15.07
N GLU A 89 -15.73 -2.81 -15.12
CA GLU A 89 -15.73 -3.58 -16.37
C GLU A 89 -17.11 -3.64 -17.02
N ALA A 90 -18.16 -3.83 -16.22
CA ALA A 90 -19.55 -3.84 -16.69
C ALA A 90 -19.96 -2.49 -17.29
N ARG A 91 -19.61 -1.37 -16.64
CA ARG A 91 -19.83 -0.01 -17.19
C ARG A 91 -19.13 0.21 -18.52
N ASN A 92 -17.97 -0.41 -18.72
CA ASN A 92 -17.20 -0.36 -19.96
C ASN A 92 -17.69 -1.35 -21.02
N GLY A 93 -18.71 -2.16 -20.72
CA GLY A 93 -19.29 -3.13 -21.66
C GLY A 93 -18.48 -4.41 -21.84
N TYR A 94 -17.49 -4.68 -20.98
CA TYR A 94 -16.69 -5.91 -21.06
C TYR A 94 -17.43 -7.15 -20.50
N ARG A 95 -18.47 -6.94 -19.67
CA ARG A 95 -19.27 -8.01 -19.03
C ARG A 95 -20.65 -7.51 -18.61
N ASP A 96 -21.52 -8.42 -18.18
CA ASP A 96 -22.83 -8.08 -17.58
C ASP A 96 -22.69 -7.73 -16.09
N SER A 97 -23.43 -6.71 -15.63
CA SER A 97 -23.36 -6.26 -14.23
C SER A 97 -23.86 -7.28 -13.22
N LYS A 98 -24.74 -8.21 -13.62
CA LYS A 98 -25.26 -9.28 -12.75
C LYS A 98 -24.20 -10.27 -12.33
N GLU A 99 -23.13 -10.41 -13.12
CA GLU A 99 -21.97 -11.23 -12.75
C GLU A 99 -21.25 -10.65 -11.52
N CYS A 100 -21.33 -9.33 -11.32
CA CYS A 100 -20.65 -8.63 -10.23
C CYS A 100 -21.44 -8.66 -8.91
N GLU A 101 -22.77 -8.73 -8.98
CA GLU A 101 -23.65 -8.88 -7.81
C GLU A 101 -23.49 -10.25 -7.13
N ALA A 102 -23.03 -11.25 -7.88
CA ALA A 102 -22.72 -12.59 -7.40
C ALA A 102 -21.30 -12.73 -6.82
N ALA A 103 -20.51 -11.65 -6.83
CA ALA A 103 -19.17 -11.65 -6.23
C ALA A 103 -19.27 -11.74 -4.69
N PRO A 104 -18.39 -12.55 -4.05
CA PRO A 104 -18.47 -12.88 -2.62
C PRO A 104 -18.20 -11.71 -1.67
#